data_AF-A0A2I1K845-F1
#
_entry.id   AF-A0A2I1K845-F1
#
_cell.length_a   1.000
_cell.length_b   1.000
_cell.length_c   1.000
_cell.angle_alpha   90.00
_cell.angle_beta   90.00
_cell.angle_gamma   90.00
#
_symmetry.space_group_name_H-M   'P 1'
#
loop_
_entity.id
_entity.type
_entity.pdbx_description
1 polymer ?
#
loop_
_entity_poly.entity_id
_entity_poly.type
_entity_poly.pdbx_seq_one_letter_code
_entity_poly.pdbx_strand_id
1 'polypeptide(L)'
;MKDVEYRELTEALPTSPEGKWELGLHNIRRLMELFDNPQDKLPTVHIAGTNGKGSTASMIAKALQEAGYKVGLYTSPSLVRFNERIRINGEEVSDDQLLKTVDRIQTAIAGTDIHFSEFELFTALAWLIFEEEKCDVVVLEVGLGGRLDATNLVKSPVLTVVTKIAYDHQQYLGNTLTAIAHEKAGIIKYFVPLVIYPEPQEAVEVLTETADRLNAPMRKVDQEDIEHLERKGRQQIFSYKGKTYCLNLLGRHQEVNASVALEALQWLQELGFKLSEEAIRKGLSQVNWPGRFEWVHHQPDIVIDGSHNLDGIRALRYSIESYFPSSPRLAIMGMMKDKDVTRMVGEVLPLFEEVITLTPDPHRGMPAVQLAQLVRALAGTQHVGVSSCHSMDEALDKAYLWSKYQADDSLICVFGSLYLVGDLRKEVFRYSSSKNEN
;
A
#
# COMPACT_ATOMS: atom_id res chain seq x y z
N MET A 1 3.56 -19.12 20.44
CA MET A 1 2.28 -18.42 20.74
C MET A 1 1.40 -18.60 19.51
N LYS A 2 0.10 -18.89 19.68
CA LYS A 2 -0.81 -18.93 18.53
C LYS A 2 -0.92 -17.50 17.98
N ASP A 3 -0.70 -17.33 16.69
CA ASP A 3 -1.01 -16.07 16.03
C ASP A 3 -2.52 -15.84 16.20
N VAL A 4 -2.91 -14.66 16.68
CA VAL A 4 -4.34 -14.30 16.77
C VAL A 4 -4.87 -14.22 15.35
N GLU A 5 -5.79 -15.11 15.01
CA GLU A 5 -6.42 -15.09 13.70
C GLU A 5 -7.36 -13.89 13.62
N TYR A 6 -7.39 -13.23 12.46
CA TYR A 6 -8.20 -12.04 12.19
C TYR A 6 -9.64 -12.13 12.70
N ARG A 7 -10.20 -13.33 12.53
CA ARG A 7 -11.56 -13.68 12.90
C ARG A 7 -11.79 -13.64 14.41
N GLU A 8 -10.78 -13.93 15.22
CA GLU A 8 -10.88 -13.90 16.68
C GLU A 8 -11.02 -12.46 17.21
N LEU A 9 -10.44 -11.46 16.53
CA LEU A 9 -10.57 -10.04 16.89
C LEU A 9 -11.97 -9.49 16.57
N THR A 10 -12.55 -9.90 15.44
CA THR A 10 -13.85 -9.38 14.97
C THR A 10 -15.04 -10.14 15.58
N GLU A 11 -14.91 -11.44 15.88
CA GLU A 11 -15.97 -12.20 16.55
C GLU A 11 -16.27 -11.72 17.98
N ALA A 12 -15.30 -11.07 18.64
CA ALA A 12 -15.46 -10.53 20.00
C ALA A 12 -16.25 -9.22 20.08
N LEU A 13 -16.48 -8.55 18.94
CA LEU A 13 -17.03 -7.19 18.89
C LEU A 13 -18.23 -7.10 17.92
N PRO A 14 -19.14 -6.13 18.11
CA PRO A 14 -20.31 -5.97 17.24
C PRO A 14 -19.92 -5.32 15.89
N THR A 15 -19.20 -6.09 15.05
CA THR A 15 -18.77 -5.64 13.72
C THR A 15 -19.83 -5.90 12.66
N SER A 16 -20.00 -4.96 11.73
CA SER A 16 -20.84 -5.16 10.52
C SER A 16 -20.32 -6.35 9.69
N PRO A 17 -21.18 -7.08 8.94
CA PRO A 17 -20.77 -8.25 8.16
C PRO A 17 -19.65 -7.94 7.15
N GLU A 18 -18.72 -8.88 6.98
CA GLU A 18 -17.60 -8.77 6.05
C GLU A 18 -18.04 -8.35 4.64
N GLY A 19 -17.28 -7.45 4.01
CA GLY A 19 -17.51 -6.99 2.64
C GLY A 19 -18.58 -5.90 2.46
N LYS A 20 -19.25 -5.45 3.53
CA LYS A 20 -20.10 -4.25 3.50
C LYS A 20 -19.33 -3.02 3.96
N TRP A 21 -19.20 -2.04 3.06
CA TRP A 21 -18.66 -0.72 3.39
C TRP A 21 -19.78 0.17 3.91
N GLU A 22 -19.78 0.45 5.20
CA GLU A 22 -20.60 1.51 5.77
C GLU A 22 -19.80 2.80 5.73
N LEU A 23 -20.08 3.64 4.73
CA LEU A 23 -19.44 4.96 4.61
C LEU A 23 -20.06 5.91 5.63
N GLY A 24 -19.21 6.51 6.45
CA GLY A 24 -19.64 7.47 7.46
C GLY A 24 -18.61 7.60 8.57
N LEU A 25 -18.68 8.73 9.29
CA LEU A 25 -17.80 8.99 10.44
C LEU A 25 -18.56 8.91 11.76
N HIS A 26 -19.84 8.51 11.75
CA HIS A 26 -20.70 8.60 12.94
C HIS A 26 -20.28 7.60 14.02
N ASN A 27 -20.17 6.32 13.65
CA ASN A 27 -19.88 5.25 14.60
C ASN A 27 -18.48 5.35 15.16
N ILE A 28 -17.46 5.50 14.29
CA ILE A 28 -16.08 5.69 14.75
C ILE A 28 -15.91 6.96 15.59
N ARG A 29 -16.63 8.05 15.31
CA ARG A 29 -16.59 9.26 16.15
C ARG A 29 -17.13 8.99 17.55
N ARG A 30 -18.30 8.34 17.66
CA ARG A 30 -18.89 7.97 18.95
C ARG A 30 -17.95 7.06 19.74
N LEU A 31 -17.30 6.10 19.06
CA LEU A 31 -16.30 5.24 19.69
C LEU A 31 -15.10 6.03 20.21
N MET A 32 -14.51 6.91 19.40
CA MET A 32 -13.35 7.71 19.82
C MET A 32 -13.68 8.72 20.93
N GLU A 33 -14.91 9.21 21.00
CA GLU A 33 -15.38 10.07 22.11
C GLU A 33 -15.33 9.35 23.47
N LEU A 34 -15.58 8.04 23.52
CA LEU A 34 -15.44 7.25 24.76
C LEU A 34 -14.01 7.19 25.29
N PHE A 35 -13.02 7.45 24.42
CA PHE A 35 -11.60 7.44 24.74
C PHE A 35 -10.98 8.85 24.73
N ASP A 36 -11.81 9.89 24.87
CA ASP A 36 -11.35 11.28 24.91
C ASP A 36 -10.53 11.67 23.65
N ASN A 37 -10.98 11.19 22.48
CA ASN A 37 -10.47 11.57 21.16
C ASN A 37 -8.92 11.47 21.01
N PRO A 38 -8.34 10.26 21.12
CA PRO A 38 -6.90 10.05 20.99
C PRO A 38 -6.29 10.66 19.71
N GLN A 39 -7.05 10.62 18.61
CA GLN A 39 -6.64 11.16 17.30
C GLN A 39 -6.40 12.66 17.28
N ASP A 40 -6.98 13.42 18.23
CA ASP A 40 -6.83 14.87 18.30
C ASP A 40 -5.60 15.29 19.14
N LYS A 41 -4.91 14.33 19.78
CA LYS A 41 -3.78 14.56 20.70
C LYS A 41 -2.41 14.35 20.05
N LEU A 42 -2.37 13.71 18.88
CA LEU A 42 -1.13 13.30 18.23
C LEU A 42 -0.90 14.07 16.92
N PRO A 43 0.29 14.68 16.72
CA PRO A 43 0.66 15.25 15.43
C PRO A 43 0.53 14.20 14.33
N THR A 44 -0.21 14.51 13.26
CA THR A 44 -0.54 13.52 12.23
C THR A 44 -0.22 14.00 10.82
N VAL A 45 0.47 13.17 10.05
CA VAL A 45 0.61 13.28 8.59
C VAL A 45 -0.45 12.39 7.97
N HIS A 46 -1.42 12.96 7.26
CA HIS A 46 -2.56 12.22 6.70
C HIS A 46 -2.43 12.06 5.19
N ILE A 47 -2.47 10.82 4.71
CA ILE A 47 -2.07 10.47 3.33
C ILE A 47 -3.23 9.78 2.60
N ALA A 48 -3.75 10.44 1.57
CA ALA A 48 -4.72 9.88 0.62
C ALA A 48 -4.08 9.61 -0.75
N GLY A 49 -4.84 8.98 -1.64
CA GLY A 49 -4.39 8.61 -2.99
C GLY A 49 -4.98 7.29 -3.46
N THR A 50 -4.80 6.98 -4.74
CA THR A 50 -5.12 5.66 -5.30
C THR A 50 -3.89 4.75 -5.14
N ASN A 51 -2.76 5.16 -5.71
CA ASN A 51 -1.50 4.42 -5.69
C ASN A 51 -0.40 5.21 -4.96
N GLY A 52 0.55 4.52 -4.34
CA GLY A 52 1.71 5.15 -3.69
C GLY A 52 1.55 5.53 -2.21
N LYS A 53 0.32 5.55 -1.67
CA LYS A 53 0.02 5.86 -0.26
C LYS A 53 0.97 5.18 0.74
N GLY A 54 0.92 3.85 0.85
CA GLY A 54 1.79 3.09 1.76
C GLY A 54 3.29 3.29 1.52
N SER A 55 3.74 3.39 0.26
CA SER A 55 5.14 3.67 -0.06
C SER A 55 5.58 5.03 0.49
N THR A 56 4.83 6.09 0.17
CA THR A 56 5.09 7.45 0.67
C THR A 56 5.01 7.51 2.19
N ALA A 57 4.00 6.86 2.80
CA ALA A 57 3.86 6.76 4.24
C ALA A 57 5.08 6.10 4.90
N SER A 58 5.56 4.98 4.33
CA SER A 58 6.74 4.26 4.84
C SER A 58 8.02 5.10 4.75
N MET A 59 8.20 5.88 3.67
CA MET A 59 9.35 6.77 3.49
C MET A 59 9.35 7.91 4.52
N ILE A 60 8.20 8.57 4.71
CA ILE A 60 8.05 9.65 5.69
C ILE A 60 8.29 9.09 7.10
N ALA A 61 7.65 7.97 7.45
CA ALA A 61 7.80 7.34 8.76
C ALA A 61 9.24 6.95 9.04
N LYS A 62 9.94 6.33 8.06
CA LYS A 62 11.32 5.90 8.23
C LYS A 62 12.29 7.08 8.39
N ALA A 63 12.11 8.17 7.64
CA ALA A 63 12.91 9.38 7.81
C ALA A 63 12.71 10.04 9.19
N LEU A 64 11.47 10.07 9.70
CA LEU A 64 11.16 10.56 11.04
C LEU A 64 11.78 9.67 12.13
N GLN A 65 11.75 8.35 11.96
CA GLN A 65 12.42 7.40 12.86
C GLN A 65 13.94 7.62 12.90
N GLU A 66 14.58 7.79 11.74
CA GLU A 66 16.02 8.09 11.68
C GLU A 66 16.38 9.45 12.30
N ALA A 67 15.43 10.37 12.39
CA ALA A 67 15.57 11.63 13.11
C ALA A 67 15.32 11.52 14.62
N GLY A 68 14.99 10.33 15.12
CA GLY A 68 14.83 10.03 16.55
C GLY A 68 13.41 10.18 17.10
N TYR A 69 12.40 10.40 16.25
CA TYR A 69 11.00 10.43 16.69
C TYR A 69 10.46 9.02 16.94
N LYS A 70 9.57 8.86 17.92
CA LYS A 70 8.71 7.69 18.06
C LYS A 70 7.53 7.83 17.10
N VAL A 71 7.53 7.07 16.02
CA VAL A 71 6.58 7.19 14.92
C VAL A 71 5.57 6.05 14.95
N GLY A 72 4.29 6.40 15.02
CA GLY A 72 3.19 5.49 14.68
C GLY A 72 2.97 5.49 13.17
N LEU A 73 2.85 4.33 12.55
CA LEU A 73 2.51 4.18 11.14
C LEU A 73 1.27 3.30 11.02
N TYR A 74 0.22 3.85 10.42
CA TYR A 74 -0.99 3.10 10.10
C TYR A 74 -1.16 2.97 8.59
N THR A 75 -1.30 1.73 8.10
CA THR A 75 -1.37 1.40 6.66
C THR A 75 -2.42 0.35 6.36
N SER A 76 -2.87 0.29 5.11
CA SER A 76 -3.84 -0.72 4.68
C SER A 76 -3.79 -1.02 3.17
N PRO A 77 -4.23 -2.24 2.75
CA PRO A 77 -4.54 -3.40 3.58
C PRO A 77 -3.27 -4.10 4.10
N SER A 78 -3.44 -5.12 4.94
CA SER A 78 -2.37 -6.05 5.33
C SER A 78 -1.91 -6.88 4.14
N LEU A 79 -0.64 -7.29 4.16
CA LEU A 79 -0.11 -8.27 3.20
C LEU A 79 -0.26 -9.70 3.74
N VAL A 80 0.22 -9.96 4.96
CA VAL A 80 0.27 -11.32 5.53
C VAL A 80 -0.48 -11.42 6.87
N ARG A 81 -0.29 -10.45 7.76
CA ARG A 81 -0.87 -10.37 9.10
C ARG A 81 -1.52 -9.02 9.36
N PHE A 82 -2.50 -9.01 10.25
CA PHE A 82 -3.18 -7.79 10.66
C PHE A 82 -2.22 -6.78 11.31
N ASN A 83 -1.33 -7.27 12.17
CA ASN A 83 -0.34 -6.48 12.93
C ASN A 83 0.45 -5.51 12.03
N GLU A 84 0.69 -5.88 10.77
CA GLU A 84 1.38 -5.06 9.78
C GLU A 84 0.77 -3.67 9.57
N ARG A 85 -0.54 -3.54 9.83
CA ARG A 85 -1.26 -2.28 9.67
C ARG A 85 -0.89 -1.25 10.70
N ILE A 86 -0.44 -1.67 11.89
CA ILE A 86 -0.13 -0.78 13.01
C ILE A 86 1.33 -1.02 13.38
N ARG A 87 2.19 -0.05 13.09
CA ARG A 87 3.62 -0.14 13.39
C ARG A 87 4.06 1.00 14.28
N ILE A 88 5.01 0.72 15.17
CA ILE A 88 5.67 1.70 16.03
C ILE A 88 7.17 1.58 15.78
N ASN A 89 7.78 2.65 15.27
CA ASN A 89 9.18 2.65 14.86
C ASN A 89 9.56 1.51 13.90
N GLY A 90 8.63 1.13 13.02
CA GLY A 90 8.82 0.10 11.99
C GLY A 90 8.44 -1.31 12.47
N GLU A 91 8.37 -1.54 13.78
CA GLU A 91 7.97 -2.81 14.37
C GLU A 91 6.45 -2.96 14.41
N GLU A 92 5.96 -4.16 14.07
CA GLU A 92 4.54 -4.50 14.14
C GLU A 92 4.10 -4.58 15.60
N VAL A 93 2.87 -4.12 15.89
CA VAL A 93 2.30 -4.30 17.24
C VAL A 93 2.08 -5.79 17.54
N SER A 94 2.27 -6.18 18.79
CA SER A 94 2.06 -7.57 19.21
C SER A 94 0.58 -7.94 19.28
N ASP A 95 0.29 -9.23 19.15
CA ASP A 95 -1.04 -9.80 19.39
C ASP A 95 -1.58 -9.43 20.78
N ASP A 96 -0.71 -9.43 21.79
CA ASP A 96 -1.07 -9.02 23.16
C ASP A 96 -1.51 -7.56 23.26
N GLN A 97 -0.84 -6.64 22.54
CA GLN A 97 -1.25 -5.23 22.49
C GLN A 97 -2.62 -5.09 21.81
N LEU A 98 -2.85 -5.84 20.74
CA LEU A 98 -4.14 -5.83 20.03
C LEU A 98 -5.27 -6.35 20.91
N LEU A 99 -5.11 -7.53 21.52
CA LEU A 99 -6.11 -8.15 22.38
C LEU A 99 -6.45 -7.28 23.58
N LYS A 100 -5.44 -6.73 24.27
CA LYS A 100 -5.68 -5.79 25.39
C LYS A 100 -6.46 -4.56 24.95
N THR A 101 -6.21 -4.05 23.74
CA THR A 101 -6.92 -2.88 23.22
C THR A 101 -8.34 -3.25 22.80
N VAL A 102 -8.56 -4.44 22.25
CA VAL A 102 -9.90 -5.00 21.98
C VAL A 102 -10.71 -5.12 23.27
N ASP A 103 -10.14 -5.69 24.34
CA ASP A 103 -10.80 -5.82 25.65
C ASP A 103 -11.21 -4.45 26.21
N ARG A 104 -10.36 -3.43 26.04
CA ARG A 104 -10.65 -2.05 26.42
C ARG A 104 -11.83 -1.48 25.62
N ILE A 105 -11.85 -1.69 24.30
CA ILE A 105 -12.98 -1.29 23.44
C ILE A 105 -14.25 -2.01 23.87
N GLN A 106 -14.21 -3.32 24.05
CA GLN A 106 -15.35 -4.13 24.46
C GLN A 106 -15.95 -3.64 25.78
N THR A 107 -15.09 -3.32 26.75
CA THR A 107 -15.51 -2.77 28.05
C THR A 107 -16.17 -1.39 27.89
N ALA A 108 -15.57 -0.50 27.08
CA ALA A 108 -16.06 0.86 26.89
C ALA A 108 -17.43 0.91 26.17
N ILE A 109 -17.68 -0.01 25.24
CA ILE A 109 -18.94 -0.05 24.49
C ILE A 109 -20.05 -0.85 25.19
N ALA A 110 -19.76 -1.49 26.32
CA ALA A 110 -20.73 -2.31 27.04
C ALA A 110 -21.97 -1.49 27.44
N GLY A 111 -23.15 -1.92 26.97
CA GLY A 111 -24.42 -1.22 27.22
C GLY A 111 -24.71 -0.05 26.26
N THR A 112 -23.87 0.15 25.24
CA THR A 112 -24.13 1.09 24.14
C THR A 112 -24.72 0.38 22.92
N ASP A 113 -25.22 1.14 21.94
CA ASP A 113 -25.67 0.67 20.62
C ASP A 113 -24.60 0.87 19.53
N ILE A 114 -23.35 1.17 19.94
CA ILE A 114 -22.24 1.40 19.02
C ILE A 114 -21.89 0.08 18.34
N HIS A 115 -21.98 0.10 17.02
CA HIS A 115 -21.49 -0.91 16.10
C HIS A 115 -20.52 -0.22 15.15
N PHE A 116 -19.59 -0.96 14.56
CA PHE A 116 -18.61 -0.39 13.65
C PHE A 116 -18.27 -1.37 12.56
N SER A 117 -17.83 -0.85 11.43
CA SER A 117 -17.18 -1.68 10.42
C SER A 117 -15.84 -2.18 10.96
N GLU A 118 -15.37 -3.26 10.34
CA GLU A 118 -14.05 -3.82 10.58
C GLU A 118 -12.93 -2.76 10.40
N PHE A 119 -13.01 -1.91 9.38
CA PHE A 119 -12.03 -0.85 9.14
C PHE A 119 -12.05 0.25 10.22
N GLU A 120 -13.24 0.59 10.73
CA GLU A 120 -13.40 1.53 11.85
C GLU A 120 -12.78 0.95 13.14
N LEU A 121 -13.00 -0.33 13.44
CA LEU A 121 -12.36 -1.00 14.58
C LEU A 121 -10.83 -0.88 14.50
N PHE A 122 -10.24 -1.14 13.35
CA PHE A 122 -8.78 -1.11 13.21
C PHE A 122 -8.20 0.29 13.34
N THR A 123 -8.92 1.28 12.83
CA THR A 123 -8.55 2.68 12.98
C THR A 123 -8.63 3.08 14.46
N ALA A 124 -9.64 2.61 15.19
CA ALA A 124 -9.75 2.78 16.64
C ALA A 124 -8.57 2.15 17.40
N LEU A 125 -8.26 0.89 17.10
CA LEU A 125 -7.12 0.18 17.71
C LEU A 125 -5.82 0.95 17.49
N ALA A 126 -5.56 1.40 16.26
CA ALA A 126 -4.36 2.16 15.93
C ALA A 126 -4.23 3.43 16.78
N TRP A 127 -5.29 4.23 16.91
CA TRP A 127 -5.26 5.45 17.71
C TRP A 127 -5.01 5.20 19.19
N LEU A 128 -5.70 4.22 19.78
CA LEU A 128 -5.55 3.89 21.20
C LEU A 128 -4.14 3.40 21.50
N ILE A 129 -3.56 2.59 20.61
CA ILE A 129 -2.20 2.09 20.74
C ILE A 129 -1.19 3.24 20.58
N PHE A 130 -1.33 4.11 19.58
CA PHE A 130 -0.39 5.21 19.37
C PHE A 130 -0.41 6.22 20.53
N GLU A 131 -1.59 6.47 21.12
CA GLU A 131 -1.71 7.32 22.31
C GLU A 131 -1.05 6.66 23.54
N GLU A 132 -1.34 5.39 23.80
CA GLU A 132 -0.76 4.62 24.91
C GLU A 132 0.78 4.57 24.81
N GLU A 133 1.28 4.40 23.59
CA GLU A 133 2.70 4.33 23.28
C GLU A 133 3.35 5.71 23.20
N LYS A 134 2.58 6.79 23.30
CA LYS A 134 3.07 8.18 23.28
C LYS A 134 3.93 8.45 22.05
N CYS A 135 3.42 8.08 20.87
CA CYS A 135 4.08 8.43 19.61
C CYS A 135 4.22 9.95 19.49
N ASP A 136 5.37 10.42 19.04
CA ASP A 136 5.62 11.84 18.79
C ASP A 136 4.87 12.33 17.54
N VAL A 137 4.64 11.42 16.59
CA VAL A 137 3.95 11.69 15.33
C VAL A 137 3.35 10.41 14.76
N VAL A 138 2.19 10.53 14.11
CA VAL A 138 1.52 9.45 13.39
C VAL A 138 1.54 9.73 11.90
N VAL A 139 1.94 8.74 11.09
CA VAL A 139 1.79 8.74 9.64
C VAL A 139 0.62 7.82 9.30
N LEU A 140 -0.45 8.41 8.78
CA LEU A 140 -1.78 7.79 8.67
C LEU A 140 -2.18 7.66 7.20
N GLU A 141 -2.22 6.44 6.68
CA GLU A 141 -2.77 6.14 5.35
C GLU A 141 -4.29 5.99 5.41
N VAL A 142 -4.98 6.68 4.50
CA VAL A 142 -6.41 6.50 4.22
C VAL A 142 -6.67 5.12 3.63
N GLY A 143 -7.73 4.44 4.08
CA GLY A 143 -8.16 3.16 3.51
C GLY A 143 -8.83 3.32 2.15
N LEU A 144 -9.93 4.07 2.10
CA LEU A 144 -10.72 4.27 0.89
C LEU A 144 -11.18 5.73 0.74
N GLY A 145 -10.92 6.32 -0.42
CA GLY A 145 -11.35 7.68 -0.73
C GLY A 145 -10.59 8.73 0.08
N GLY A 146 -11.21 9.21 1.16
CA GLY A 146 -10.67 10.23 2.07
C GLY A 146 -11.75 10.89 2.90
N ARG A 147 -12.73 11.54 2.24
CA ARG A 147 -13.79 12.34 2.88
C ARG A 147 -14.55 11.61 3.98
N LEU A 148 -14.97 10.37 3.72
CA LEU A 148 -15.76 9.53 4.63
C LEU A 148 -14.96 8.35 5.21
N ASP A 149 -13.64 8.38 5.06
CA ASP A 149 -12.77 7.33 5.58
C ASP A 149 -12.61 7.47 7.11
N ALA A 150 -12.59 6.35 7.85
CA ALA A 150 -12.47 6.36 9.31
C ALA A 150 -11.25 7.14 9.82
N THR A 151 -10.17 7.21 9.01
CA THR A 151 -8.97 8.00 9.35
C THR A 151 -9.20 9.51 9.32
N ASN A 152 -10.24 9.99 8.63
CA ASN A 152 -10.58 11.41 8.51
C ASN A 152 -11.27 12.00 9.75
N LEU A 153 -11.16 11.33 10.90
CA LEU A 153 -11.49 11.89 12.21
C LEU A 153 -10.51 12.97 12.67
N VAL A 154 -9.26 12.93 12.19
CA VAL A 154 -8.23 13.91 12.54
C VAL A 154 -8.68 15.29 12.09
N LYS A 155 -8.99 16.17 13.05
CA LYS A 155 -9.51 17.51 12.75
C LYS A 155 -8.44 18.42 12.18
N SER A 156 -7.22 18.32 12.72
CA SER A 156 -6.09 19.19 12.42
C SER A 156 -4.80 18.39 12.26
N PRO A 157 -4.63 17.65 11.15
CA PRO A 157 -3.34 17.04 10.85
C PRO A 157 -2.28 18.14 10.67
N VAL A 158 -1.02 17.83 10.96
CA VAL A 158 0.09 18.78 10.72
C VAL A 158 0.39 18.93 9.23
N LEU A 159 0.07 17.90 8.44
CA LEU A 159 0.29 17.86 7.00
C LEU A 159 -0.70 16.90 6.34
N THR A 160 -1.17 17.27 5.15
CA THR A 160 -1.93 16.38 4.27
C THR A 160 -1.14 16.07 3.01
N VAL A 161 -1.26 14.85 2.51
CA VAL A 161 -0.58 14.38 1.30
C VAL A 161 -1.58 13.66 0.41
N VAL A 162 -1.65 14.03 -0.86
CA VAL A 162 -2.42 13.31 -1.88
C VAL A 162 -1.46 12.71 -2.89
N THR A 163 -1.25 11.40 -2.75
CA THR A 163 -0.51 10.56 -3.70
C THR A 163 -1.35 10.27 -4.95
N LYS A 164 -0.78 9.52 -5.89
CA LYS A 164 -1.30 9.33 -7.25
C LYS A 164 -2.80 9.05 -7.31
N ILE A 165 -3.55 9.80 -8.12
CA ILE A 165 -4.98 9.62 -8.39
C ILE A 165 -5.17 8.81 -9.68
N ALA A 166 -5.86 7.69 -9.55
CA ALA A 166 -6.18 6.81 -10.67
C ALA A 166 -7.55 6.14 -10.46
N TYR A 167 -8.10 5.58 -11.53
CA TYR A 167 -9.33 4.80 -11.50
C TYR A 167 -9.17 3.56 -10.63
N ASP A 168 -9.88 3.55 -9.52
CA ASP A 168 -10.02 2.41 -8.62
C ASP A 168 -11.28 2.58 -7.77
N HIS A 169 -11.89 1.48 -7.31
CA HIS A 169 -13.08 1.49 -6.47
C HIS A 169 -14.23 2.36 -7.02
N GLN A 170 -14.42 2.37 -8.35
CA GLN A 170 -15.34 3.27 -9.05
C GLN A 170 -16.80 3.16 -8.59
N GLN A 171 -17.20 1.98 -8.10
CA GLN A 171 -18.52 1.75 -7.50
C GLN A 171 -18.78 2.59 -6.23
N TYR A 172 -17.73 3.05 -5.54
CA TYR A 172 -17.82 3.86 -4.32
C TYR A 172 -17.36 5.30 -4.53
N LEU A 173 -16.31 5.52 -5.33
CA LEU A 173 -15.67 6.83 -5.47
C LEU A 173 -16.13 7.62 -6.72
N GLY A 174 -16.91 6.99 -7.59
CA GLY A 174 -17.37 7.56 -8.85
C GLY A 174 -16.56 7.11 -10.07
N ASN A 175 -17.05 7.48 -11.26
CA ASN A 175 -16.57 6.97 -12.54
C ASN A 175 -15.64 7.92 -13.31
N THR A 176 -15.22 9.04 -12.70
CA THR A 176 -14.33 10.04 -13.31
C THR A 176 -13.17 10.36 -12.37
N LEU A 177 -12.00 10.79 -12.88
CA LEU A 177 -10.90 11.19 -11.99
C LEU A 177 -11.29 12.40 -11.15
N THR A 178 -12.10 13.33 -11.66
CA THR A 178 -12.66 14.46 -10.90
C THR A 178 -13.44 13.99 -9.67
N ALA A 179 -14.34 12.99 -9.82
CA ALA A 179 -15.10 12.46 -8.69
C ALA A 179 -14.19 11.78 -7.65
N ILE A 180 -13.24 10.99 -8.13
CA ILE A 180 -12.23 10.33 -7.29
C ILE A 180 -11.36 11.37 -6.56
N ALA A 181 -10.99 12.46 -7.24
CA ALA A 181 -10.20 13.55 -6.67
C ALA A 181 -10.98 14.30 -5.58
N HIS A 182 -12.29 14.54 -5.76
CA HIS A 182 -13.11 15.15 -4.71
C HIS A 182 -13.18 14.31 -3.43
N GLU A 183 -13.30 12.98 -3.56
CA GLU A 183 -13.28 12.10 -2.40
C GLU A 183 -11.94 12.16 -1.65
N LYS A 184 -10.82 12.19 -2.38
CA LYS A 184 -9.48 12.28 -1.81
C LYS A 184 -9.19 13.66 -1.21
N ALA A 185 -9.64 14.73 -1.87
CA ALA A 185 -9.52 16.10 -1.39
C ALA A 185 -10.23 16.33 -0.05
N GLY A 186 -11.13 15.43 0.36
CA GLY A 186 -11.81 15.46 1.65
C GLY A 186 -10.91 15.33 2.88
N ILE A 187 -9.63 14.96 2.72
CA ILE A 187 -8.66 15.00 3.83
C ILE A 187 -8.02 16.38 4.01
N ILE A 188 -8.11 17.28 3.02
CA ILE A 188 -7.52 18.63 3.10
C ILE A 188 -8.25 19.41 4.20
N LYS A 189 -7.50 20.08 5.08
CA LYS A 189 -8.04 20.84 6.22
C LYS A 189 -7.62 22.30 6.16
N TYR A 190 -8.40 23.13 6.86
CA TYR A 190 -8.24 24.58 6.87
C TYR A 190 -6.86 24.99 7.40
N PHE A 191 -6.11 25.77 6.61
CA PHE A 191 -4.72 26.18 6.87
C PHE A 191 -3.69 25.05 7.06
N VAL A 192 -4.05 23.79 6.79
CA VAL A 192 -3.10 22.68 6.88
C VAL A 192 -2.35 22.55 5.55
N PRO A 193 -1.00 22.46 5.55
CA PRO A 193 -0.26 22.28 4.33
C PRO A 193 -0.64 21.01 3.56
N LEU A 194 -0.46 21.08 2.24
CA LEU A 194 -0.78 20.01 1.30
C LEU A 194 0.42 19.72 0.39
N VAL A 195 0.72 18.44 0.19
CA VAL A 195 1.59 17.97 -0.90
C VAL A 195 0.76 17.15 -1.88
N ILE A 196 0.90 17.43 -3.17
CA ILE A 196 0.25 16.65 -4.23
C ILE A 196 1.28 16.01 -5.17
N TYR A 197 0.97 14.78 -5.57
CA TYR A 197 1.65 14.04 -6.63
C TYR A 197 1.46 14.75 -7.99
N PRO A 198 2.34 14.54 -8.98
CA PRO A 198 2.11 15.04 -10.34
C PRO A 198 0.90 14.34 -10.99
N GLU A 199 -0.21 15.06 -11.13
CA GLU A 199 -1.49 14.53 -11.63
C GLU A 199 -1.92 15.08 -12.99
N PRO A 200 -2.86 14.42 -13.70
CA PRO A 200 -3.62 15.02 -14.79
C PRO A 200 -4.32 16.32 -14.36
N GLN A 201 -4.49 17.24 -15.30
CA GLN A 201 -5.05 18.58 -15.04
C GLN A 201 -6.39 18.54 -14.27
N GLU A 202 -7.31 17.67 -14.68
CA GLU A 202 -8.64 17.55 -14.04
C GLU A 202 -8.61 17.16 -12.56
N ALA A 203 -7.56 16.46 -12.11
CA ALA A 203 -7.36 16.13 -10.70
C ALA A 203 -6.63 17.27 -9.96
N VAL A 204 -5.65 17.92 -10.61
CA VAL A 204 -4.95 19.09 -10.07
C VAL A 204 -5.93 20.23 -9.79
N GLU A 205 -6.87 20.49 -10.70
CA GLU A 205 -7.88 21.54 -10.56
C GLU A 205 -8.72 21.34 -9.28
N VAL A 206 -9.26 20.13 -9.06
CA VAL A 206 -10.03 19.80 -7.85
C VAL A 206 -9.23 20.01 -6.56
N LEU A 207 -7.97 19.57 -6.56
CA LEU A 207 -7.10 19.70 -5.39
C LEU A 207 -6.73 21.16 -5.12
N THR A 208 -6.44 21.93 -6.17
CA THR A 208 -6.10 23.36 -6.07
C THR A 208 -7.29 24.17 -5.59
N GLU A 209 -8.47 23.99 -6.20
CA GLU A 209 -9.70 24.67 -5.76
C GLU A 209 -10.05 24.35 -4.29
N THR A 210 -9.85 23.10 -3.88
CA THR A 210 -10.08 22.70 -2.49
C THR A 210 -9.07 23.34 -1.55
N ALA A 211 -7.79 23.36 -1.93
CA ALA A 211 -6.72 23.96 -1.16
C ALA A 211 -6.95 25.48 -1.01
N ASP A 212 -7.26 26.19 -2.09
CA ASP A 212 -7.55 27.63 -2.09
C ASP A 212 -8.76 27.96 -1.20
N ARG A 213 -9.86 27.21 -1.34
CA ARG A 213 -11.05 27.37 -0.50
C ARG A 213 -10.76 27.18 0.99
N LEU A 214 -9.84 26.29 1.33
CA LEU A 214 -9.45 25.98 2.70
C LEU A 214 -8.21 26.75 3.17
N ASN A 215 -7.66 27.64 2.33
CA ASN A 215 -6.39 28.34 2.58
C ASN A 215 -5.25 27.38 2.96
N ALA A 216 -5.23 26.18 2.39
CA ALA A 216 -4.20 25.18 2.60
C ALA A 216 -2.99 25.48 1.70
N PRO A 217 -1.81 25.83 2.25
CA PRO A 217 -0.65 26.07 1.43
C PRO A 217 -0.21 24.78 0.73
N MET A 218 -0.09 24.82 -0.59
CA MET A 218 0.10 23.63 -1.41
C MET A 218 1.50 23.59 -2.04
N ARG A 219 2.10 22.40 -2.05
CA ARG A 219 3.25 22.05 -2.90
C ARG A 219 2.86 20.96 -3.87
N LYS A 220 3.21 21.16 -5.13
CA LYS A 220 3.07 20.17 -6.19
C LYS A 220 4.46 19.69 -6.56
N VAL A 221 4.64 18.38 -6.60
CA VAL A 221 5.85 17.79 -7.18
C VAL A 221 5.79 17.98 -8.70
N ASP A 222 6.89 18.45 -9.28
CA ASP A 222 7.07 18.45 -10.73
C ASP A 222 7.86 17.21 -11.17
N GLN A 223 7.47 16.61 -12.30
CA GLN A 223 8.21 15.49 -12.88
C GLN A 223 9.54 15.95 -13.48
N GLU A 224 9.63 17.21 -13.92
CA GLU A 224 10.87 17.78 -14.48
C GLU A 224 11.99 17.90 -13.43
N ASP A 225 11.62 17.98 -12.15
CA ASP A 225 12.57 18.01 -11.03
C ASP A 225 13.15 16.63 -10.69
N ILE A 226 12.67 15.55 -11.32
CA ILE A 226 13.02 14.16 -11.02
C ILE A 226 13.89 13.59 -12.14
N GLU A 227 15.10 13.19 -11.80
CA GLU A 227 16.02 12.56 -12.74
C GLU A 227 16.46 11.20 -12.24
N HIS A 228 16.15 10.14 -12.99
CA HIS A 228 16.75 8.83 -12.75
C HIS A 228 18.23 8.85 -13.13
N LEU A 229 19.12 8.56 -12.18
CA LEU A 229 20.56 8.60 -12.43
C LEU A 229 21.08 7.21 -12.78
N GLU A 230 20.97 6.27 -11.84
CA GLU A 230 21.45 4.90 -12.05
C GLU A 230 20.82 3.91 -11.07
N ARG A 231 21.21 2.64 -11.21
CA ARG A 231 20.84 1.56 -10.30
C ARG A 231 22.07 1.00 -9.64
N LYS A 232 21.97 0.70 -8.35
CA LYS A 232 23.05 0.10 -7.59
C LYS A 232 22.53 -1.10 -6.81
N GLY A 233 22.66 -2.29 -7.40
CA GLY A 233 22.11 -3.52 -6.83
C GLY A 233 20.58 -3.45 -6.73
N ARG A 234 20.06 -3.62 -5.52
CA ARG A 234 18.61 -3.55 -5.20
C ARG A 234 18.15 -2.15 -4.78
N GLN A 235 18.91 -1.12 -5.17
CA GLN A 235 18.59 0.28 -4.90
C GLN A 235 18.60 1.09 -6.19
N GLN A 236 17.82 2.16 -6.22
CA GLN A 236 17.84 3.16 -7.28
C GLN A 236 18.40 4.48 -6.77
N ILE A 237 19.15 5.15 -7.63
CA ILE A 237 19.75 6.46 -7.37
C ILE A 237 19.06 7.46 -8.30
N PHE A 238 18.49 8.50 -7.71
CA PHE A 238 17.77 9.53 -8.43
C PHE A 238 18.13 10.92 -7.89
N SER A 239 17.93 11.96 -8.69
CA SER A 239 18.02 13.35 -8.27
C SER A 239 16.63 13.93 -8.10
N TYR A 240 16.42 14.71 -7.05
CA TYR A 240 15.25 15.56 -6.90
C TYR A 240 15.68 16.99 -6.58
N LYS A 241 15.29 17.96 -7.41
CA LYS A 241 15.67 19.38 -7.28
C LYS A 241 17.19 19.58 -7.10
N GLY A 242 17.97 18.82 -7.88
CA GLY A 242 19.44 18.87 -7.87
C GLY A 242 20.11 18.15 -6.69
N LYS A 243 19.35 17.49 -5.81
CA LYS A 243 19.90 16.66 -4.73
C LYS A 243 19.75 15.17 -5.07
N THR A 244 20.86 14.45 -5.04
CA THR A 244 20.88 13.00 -5.26
C THR A 244 20.38 12.25 -4.03
N TYR A 245 19.60 11.18 -4.20
CA TYR A 245 19.13 10.29 -3.14
C TYR A 245 19.30 8.83 -3.55
N CYS A 246 19.49 7.95 -2.57
CA CYS A 246 19.43 6.51 -2.76
C CYS A 246 18.10 6.01 -2.17
N LEU A 247 17.39 5.18 -2.93
CA LEU A 247 16.08 4.65 -2.58
C LEU A 247 16.08 3.13 -2.69
N ASN A 248 15.59 2.48 -1.63
CA ASN A 248 15.57 1.02 -1.53
C ASN A 248 14.29 0.36 -2.07
N LEU A 249 13.24 1.14 -2.37
CA LEU A 249 12.10 0.64 -3.14
C LEU A 249 12.42 0.72 -4.63
N LEU A 250 12.05 -0.30 -5.39
CA LEU A 250 12.36 -0.40 -6.82
C LEU A 250 11.22 0.11 -7.72
N GLY A 251 11.56 0.51 -8.95
CA GLY A 251 10.63 1.03 -9.95
C GLY A 251 10.55 2.56 -9.95
N ARG A 252 10.51 3.16 -11.15
CA ARG A 252 10.54 4.63 -11.32
C ARG A 252 9.39 5.38 -10.65
N HIS A 253 8.22 4.75 -10.55
CA HIS A 253 7.09 5.33 -9.83
C HIS A 253 7.41 5.58 -8.33
N GLN A 254 8.34 4.81 -7.75
CA GLN A 254 8.79 5.03 -6.38
C GLN A 254 9.69 6.27 -6.25
N GLU A 255 10.40 6.70 -7.31
CA GLU A 255 11.15 7.96 -7.30
C GLU A 255 10.18 9.14 -7.17
N VAL A 256 9.04 9.08 -7.86
CA VAL A 256 7.98 10.10 -7.73
C VAL A 256 7.32 10.05 -6.34
N ASN A 257 7.02 8.86 -5.82
CA ASN A 257 6.53 8.71 -4.44
C ASN A 257 7.54 9.25 -3.41
N ALA A 258 8.84 9.10 -3.67
CA ALA A 258 9.92 9.62 -2.84
C ALA A 258 10.02 11.14 -2.94
N SER A 259 9.84 11.74 -4.12
CA SER A 259 9.74 13.20 -4.26
C SER A 259 8.56 13.78 -3.48
N VAL A 260 7.40 13.10 -3.47
CA VAL A 260 6.26 13.49 -2.63
C VAL A 260 6.61 13.37 -1.14
N ALA A 261 7.30 12.29 -0.73
CA ALA A 261 7.76 12.15 0.65
C ALA A 261 8.79 13.22 1.03
N LEU A 262 9.68 13.61 0.12
CA LEU A 262 10.68 14.67 0.33
C LEU A 262 10.02 16.03 0.53
N GLU A 263 9.02 16.38 -0.28
CA GLU A 263 8.22 17.60 -0.08
C GLU A 263 7.47 17.59 1.25
N ALA A 264 6.94 16.43 1.64
CA ALA A 264 6.28 16.26 2.94
C ALA A 264 7.26 16.46 4.11
N LEU A 265 8.45 15.86 4.03
CA LEU A 265 9.50 16.02 5.04
C LEU A 265 10.00 17.46 5.11
N GLN A 266 10.06 18.18 3.99
CA GLN A 266 10.41 19.59 3.97
C GLN A 266 9.33 20.44 4.66
N TRP A 267 8.04 20.18 4.44
CA TRP A 267 6.97 20.84 5.20
C TRP A 267 7.11 20.58 6.70
N LEU A 268 7.38 19.33 7.11
CA LEU A 268 7.58 19.00 8.51
C LEU A 268 8.77 19.77 9.11
N GLN A 269 9.88 19.91 8.38
CA GLN A 269 11.01 20.75 8.81
C GLN A 269 10.59 22.20 9.06
N GLU A 270 9.82 22.79 8.14
CA GLU A 270 9.35 24.17 8.25
C GLU A 270 8.32 24.36 9.38
N LEU A 271 7.58 23.30 9.71
CA LEU A 271 6.68 23.25 10.86
C LEU A 271 7.42 22.98 12.19
N GLY A 272 8.75 22.88 12.17
CA GLY A 272 9.60 22.80 13.37
C GLY A 272 10.06 21.38 13.73
N PHE A 273 9.76 20.36 12.93
CA PHE A 273 10.34 19.04 13.12
C PHE A 273 11.85 19.08 12.83
N LYS A 274 12.66 18.68 13.80
CA LYS A 274 14.10 18.47 13.66
C LYS A 274 14.38 17.25 12.78
N LEU A 275 14.46 17.45 11.46
CA LEU A 275 14.88 16.44 10.49
C LEU A 275 16.21 16.89 9.89
N SER A 276 17.27 16.10 10.03
CA SER A 276 18.54 16.36 9.36
C SER A 276 18.51 15.79 7.93
N GLU A 277 19.33 16.36 7.03
CA GLU A 277 19.48 15.79 5.69
C GLU A 277 19.99 14.33 5.74
N GLU A 278 20.83 14.01 6.72
CA GLU A 278 21.32 12.65 6.96
C GLU A 278 20.17 11.69 7.31
N ALA A 279 19.27 12.07 8.22
CA ALA A 279 18.13 11.26 8.59
C ALA A 279 17.19 10.99 7.40
N ILE A 280 16.96 12.00 6.56
CA ILE A 280 16.15 11.85 5.33
C ILE A 280 16.81 10.86 4.35
N ARG A 281 18.11 11.03 4.07
CA ARG A 281 18.87 10.16 3.16
C ARG A 281 18.94 8.73 3.66
N LYS A 282 19.22 8.55 4.95
CA LYS A 282 19.24 7.24 5.60
C LYS A 282 17.85 6.61 5.59
N GLY A 283 16.80 7.42 5.82
CA GLY A 283 15.42 6.96 5.78
C GLY A 283 15.04 6.35 4.43
N LEU A 284 15.29 7.07 3.33
CA LEU A 284 15.01 6.59 1.97
C LEU A 284 15.87 5.40 1.55
N SER A 285 17.15 5.37 1.94
CA SER A 285 18.05 4.26 1.59
C SER A 285 17.81 2.98 2.39
N GLN A 286 17.04 3.03 3.47
CA GLN A 286 16.75 1.88 4.33
C GLN A 286 15.26 1.51 4.40
N VAL A 287 14.38 2.30 3.77
CA VAL A 287 12.95 2.02 3.75
C VAL A 287 12.70 0.66 3.09
N ASN A 288 11.85 -0.14 3.71
CA ASN A 288 11.40 -1.40 3.17
C ASN A 288 9.88 -1.41 3.17
N TRP A 289 9.28 -1.78 2.04
CA TRP A 289 7.84 -1.85 1.89
C TRP A 289 7.45 -3.11 1.11
N PRO A 290 7.13 -4.21 1.83
CA PRO A 290 6.84 -5.51 1.23
C PRO A 290 5.78 -5.47 0.14
N GLY A 291 5.93 -6.31 -0.89
CA GLY A 291 4.96 -6.42 -1.97
C GLY A 291 4.89 -5.22 -2.92
N ARG A 292 5.93 -4.38 -3.01
CA ARG A 292 6.07 -3.32 -4.02
C ARG A 292 7.32 -3.55 -4.86
N PHE A 293 7.13 -4.22 -5.99
CA PHE A 293 8.20 -4.70 -6.88
C PHE A 293 9.38 -5.28 -6.07
N GLU A 294 9.05 -6.12 -5.08
CA GLU A 294 9.98 -6.67 -4.11
C GLU A 294 10.69 -7.88 -4.72
N TRP A 295 12.01 -7.81 -4.79
CA TRP A 295 12.85 -8.89 -5.32
C TRP A 295 13.24 -9.85 -4.20
N VAL A 296 12.55 -10.99 -4.13
CA VAL A 296 12.60 -11.91 -2.97
C VAL A 296 13.56 -13.09 -3.12
N HIS A 297 13.97 -13.43 -4.34
CA HIS A 297 14.86 -14.55 -4.61
C HIS A 297 15.75 -14.30 -5.84
N HIS A 298 16.93 -14.93 -5.89
CA HIS A 298 17.84 -14.93 -7.03
C HIS A 298 18.10 -16.35 -7.54
N GLN A 299 18.14 -16.52 -8.86
CA GLN A 299 18.36 -17.81 -9.54
C GLN A 299 17.36 -18.92 -9.14
N PRO A 300 16.11 -18.87 -9.64
CA PRO A 300 15.57 -17.87 -10.56
C PRO A 300 15.24 -16.55 -9.86
N ASP A 301 15.14 -15.47 -10.61
CA ASP A 301 14.67 -14.21 -10.05
C ASP A 301 13.18 -14.30 -9.77
N ILE A 302 12.79 -13.95 -8.54
CA ILE A 302 11.38 -13.89 -8.14
C ILE A 302 11.08 -12.47 -7.67
N VAL A 303 10.13 -11.83 -8.36
CA VAL A 303 9.63 -10.49 -8.02
C VAL A 303 8.15 -10.56 -7.70
N ILE A 304 7.75 -9.91 -6.62
CA ILE A 304 6.37 -9.83 -6.18
C ILE A 304 5.87 -8.39 -6.16
N ASP A 305 4.64 -8.18 -6.61
CA ASP A 305 4.06 -6.85 -6.70
C ASP A 305 2.55 -6.83 -6.48
N GLY A 306 2.11 -5.97 -5.55
CA GLY A 306 0.71 -5.83 -5.15
C GLY A 306 -0.17 -5.02 -6.11
N SER A 307 0.25 -4.80 -7.36
CA SER A 307 -0.57 -4.14 -8.37
C SER A 307 -1.87 -4.90 -8.64
N HIS A 308 -3.00 -4.19 -8.50
CA HIS A 308 -4.35 -4.74 -8.60
C HIS A 308 -5.34 -3.78 -9.29
N ASN A 309 -4.81 -2.74 -9.95
CA ASN A 309 -5.55 -1.83 -10.83
C ASN A 309 -4.69 -1.57 -12.09
N LEU A 310 -5.31 -1.01 -13.14
CA LEU A 310 -4.65 -0.83 -14.44
C LEU A 310 -3.40 0.05 -14.34
N ASP A 311 -3.42 1.08 -13.51
CA ASP A 311 -2.29 1.99 -13.34
C ASP A 311 -1.09 1.31 -12.66
N GLY A 312 -1.33 0.51 -11.62
CA GLY A 312 -0.30 -0.32 -10.99
C GLY A 312 0.27 -1.35 -11.97
N ILE A 313 -0.59 -2.00 -12.76
CA ILE A 313 -0.17 -2.97 -13.77
C ILE A 313 0.73 -2.34 -14.85
N ARG A 314 0.47 -1.09 -15.25
CA ARG A 314 1.37 -0.34 -16.14
C ARG A 314 2.71 -0.04 -15.49
N ALA A 315 2.71 0.36 -14.22
CA ALA A 315 3.95 0.57 -13.47
C ALA A 315 4.76 -0.73 -13.30
N LEU A 316 4.08 -1.86 -13.10
CA LEU A 316 4.67 -3.19 -13.08
C LEU A 316 5.27 -3.55 -14.44
N ARG A 317 4.50 -3.38 -15.53
CA ARG A 317 4.96 -3.62 -16.92
C ARG A 317 6.28 -2.89 -17.18
N TYR A 318 6.28 -1.59 -16.91
CA TYR A 318 7.45 -0.73 -17.08
C TYR A 318 8.64 -1.22 -16.25
N SER A 319 8.39 -1.64 -15.00
CA SER A 319 9.44 -2.15 -14.12
C SER A 319 10.00 -3.48 -14.63
N ILE A 320 9.18 -4.41 -15.10
CA ILE A 320 9.65 -5.67 -15.70
C ILE A 320 10.50 -5.39 -16.94
N GLU A 321 10.00 -4.59 -17.88
CA GLU A 321 10.72 -4.24 -19.11
C GLU A 321 12.07 -3.58 -18.82
N SER A 322 12.13 -2.77 -17.75
CA SER A 322 13.33 -2.02 -17.41
C SER A 322 14.35 -2.83 -16.61
N TYR A 323 13.92 -3.71 -15.70
CA TYR A 323 14.81 -4.49 -14.84
C TYR A 323 15.19 -5.84 -15.46
N PHE A 324 14.33 -6.41 -16.29
CA PHE A 324 14.50 -7.74 -16.87
C PHE A 324 14.29 -7.71 -18.39
N PRO A 325 15.00 -6.86 -19.15
CA PRO A 325 14.69 -6.55 -20.56
C PRO A 325 14.73 -7.77 -21.49
N SER A 326 15.61 -8.74 -21.20
CA SER A 326 15.87 -9.91 -22.06
C SER A 326 15.62 -11.25 -21.38
N SER A 327 15.15 -11.25 -20.13
CA SER A 327 14.85 -12.46 -19.38
C SER A 327 13.60 -13.13 -19.93
N PRO A 328 13.58 -14.46 -20.08
CA PRO A 328 12.35 -15.22 -20.15
C PRO A 328 11.50 -14.94 -18.90
N ARG A 329 10.18 -14.79 -19.06
CA ARG A 329 9.28 -14.36 -17.98
C ARG A 329 8.08 -15.28 -17.85
N LEU A 330 7.84 -15.70 -16.62
CA LEU A 330 6.64 -16.40 -16.18
C LEU A 330 5.84 -15.51 -15.22
N ALA A 331 4.52 -15.41 -15.43
CA ALA A 331 3.60 -14.77 -14.49
C ALA A 331 2.89 -15.81 -13.62
N ILE A 332 2.83 -15.56 -12.30
CA ILE A 332 1.84 -16.16 -11.42
C ILE A 332 0.85 -15.06 -11.07
N MET A 333 -0.39 -15.15 -11.56
CA MET A 333 -1.38 -14.09 -11.39
C MET A 333 -2.71 -14.57 -10.80
N GLY A 334 -3.31 -13.70 -10.00
CA GLY A 334 -4.64 -13.88 -9.45
C GLY A 334 -5.28 -12.51 -9.25
N MET A 335 -6.52 -12.36 -9.70
CA MET A 335 -7.21 -11.06 -9.70
C MET A 335 -8.58 -11.15 -9.00
N MET A 336 -9.02 -10.03 -8.44
CA MET A 336 -10.35 -9.91 -7.82
C MET A 336 -11.42 -9.68 -8.90
N LYS A 337 -12.65 -10.21 -8.71
CA LYS A 337 -13.74 -10.12 -9.70
C LYS A 337 -14.21 -8.70 -10.00
N ASP A 338 -14.04 -7.78 -9.05
CA ASP A 338 -14.50 -6.39 -9.10
C ASP A 338 -13.56 -5.45 -9.84
N LYS A 339 -12.45 -5.96 -10.40
CA LYS A 339 -11.45 -5.19 -11.15
C LYS A 339 -11.64 -5.30 -12.66
N ASP A 340 -11.03 -4.38 -13.42
CA ASP A 340 -10.97 -4.43 -14.89
C ASP A 340 -9.90 -5.46 -15.35
N VAL A 341 -10.17 -6.73 -15.06
CA VAL A 341 -9.27 -7.86 -15.29
C VAL A 341 -8.83 -7.92 -16.76
N THR A 342 -9.76 -7.71 -17.70
CA THR A 342 -9.48 -7.79 -19.13
C THR A 342 -8.41 -6.78 -19.55
N ARG A 343 -8.55 -5.50 -19.17
CA ARG A 343 -7.54 -4.49 -19.52
C ARG A 343 -6.23 -4.72 -18.78
N MET A 344 -6.30 -5.10 -17.50
CA MET A 344 -5.11 -5.40 -16.71
C MET A 344 -4.29 -6.55 -17.32
N VAL A 345 -4.91 -7.69 -17.61
CA VAL A 345 -4.23 -8.82 -18.25
C VAL A 345 -3.69 -8.41 -19.62
N GLY A 346 -4.50 -7.74 -20.45
CA GLY A 346 -4.07 -7.31 -21.78
C GLY A 346 -2.85 -6.38 -21.78
N GLU A 347 -2.70 -5.54 -20.75
CA GLU A 347 -1.58 -4.61 -20.60
C GLU A 347 -0.24 -5.32 -20.36
N VAL A 348 -0.21 -6.45 -19.63
CA VAL A 348 1.04 -7.13 -19.27
C VAL A 348 1.27 -8.47 -19.95
N LEU A 349 0.22 -9.10 -20.49
CA LEU A 349 0.32 -10.41 -21.15
C LEU A 349 1.43 -10.50 -22.21
N PRO A 350 1.67 -9.48 -23.07
CA PRO A 350 2.74 -9.54 -24.06
C PRO A 350 4.16 -9.70 -23.49
N LEU A 351 4.35 -9.55 -22.17
CA LEU A 351 5.65 -9.71 -21.54
C LEU A 351 6.01 -11.15 -21.20
N PHE A 352 5.04 -12.07 -21.14
CA PHE A 352 5.22 -13.38 -20.52
C PHE A 352 5.14 -14.52 -21.55
N GLU A 353 6.03 -15.51 -21.42
CA GLU A 353 5.94 -16.75 -22.20
C GLU A 353 5.04 -17.80 -21.53
N GLU A 354 4.94 -17.76 -20.20
CA GLU A 354 4.12 -18.68 -19.41
C GLU A 354 3.28 -17.90 -18.39
N VAL A 355 2.02 -18.30 -18.24
CA VAL A 355 1.09 -17.73 -17.26
C VAL A 355 0.45 -18.84 -16.44
N ILE A 356 0.69 -18.79 -15.13
CA ILE A 356 0.02 -19.61 -14.13
C ILE A 356 -1.02 -18.74 -13.43
N THR A 357 -2.25 -19.25 -13.36
CA THR A 357 -3.37 -18.55 -12.71
C THR A 357 -3.75 -19.20 -11.39
N LEU A 358 -4.07 -18.37 -10.40
CA LEU A 358 -4.55 -18.77 -9.08
C LEU A 358 -5.81 -17.98 -8.70
N THR A 359 -6.60 -18.56 -7.80
CA THR A 359 -7.75 -17.87 -7.19
C THR A 359 -7.23 -17.17 -5.93
N PRO A 360 -7.13 -15.83 -5.90
CA PRO A 360 -6.49 -15.12 -4.78
C PRO A 360 -7.36 -15.09 -3.52
N ASP A 361 -8.67 -15.30 -3.65
CA ASP A 361 -9.64 -15.35 -2.56
C ASP A 361 -10.82 -16.24 -2.98
N PRO A 362 -11.26 -17.21 -2.17
CA PRO A 362 -12.32 -18.16 -2.54
C PRO A 362 -13.68 -17.51 -2.84
N HIS A 363 -13.99 -16.37 -2.22
CA HIS A 363 -15.30 -15.72 -2.31
C HIS A 363 -15.31 -14.60 -3.35
N ARG A 364 -14.34 -13.68 -3.24
CA ARG A 364 -14.24 -12.44 -4.01
C ARG A 364 -13.28 -12.55 -5.20
N GLY A 365 -12.35 -13.50 -5.18
CA GLY A 365 -11.38 -13.73 -6.25
C GLY A 365 -12.03 -14.27 -7.52
N MET A 366 -11.48 -13.89 -8.68
CA MET A 366 -11.83 -14.51 -9.96
C MET A 366 -11.30 -15.95 -9.95
N PRO A 367 -12.11 -16.97 -10.30
CA PRO A 367 -11.63 -18.34 -10.32
C PRO A 367 -10.46 -18.51 -11.28
N ALA A 368 -9.40 -19.21 -10.84
CA ALA A 368 -8.18 -19.44 -11.62
C ALA A 368 -8.48 -19.95 -13.05
N VAL A 369 -9.40 -20.91 -13.17
CA VAL A 369 -9.80 -21.47 -14.48
C VAL A 369 -10.43 -20.41 -15.40
N GLN A 370 -11.25 -19.51 -14.85
CA GLN A 370 -11.84 -18.42 -15.63
C GLN A 370 -10.77 -17.40 -16.03
N LEU A 371 -9.83 -17.09 -15.14
CA LEU A 371 -8.70 -16.21 -15.46
C LEU A 371 -7.82 -16.82 -16.56
N ALA A 372 -7.51 -18.12 -16.50
CA ALA A 372 -6.77 -18.82 -17.55
C ALA A 372 -7.51 -18.79 -18.91
N GLN A 373 -8.84 -18.94 -18.90
CA GLN A 373 -9.63 -18.83 -20.13
C GLN A 373 -9.54 -17.42 -20.74
N LEU A 374 -9.62 -16.39 -19.91
CA LEU A 374 -9.45 -15.00 -20.34
C LEU A 374 -8.04 -14.76 -20.91
N VAL A 375 -7.00 -15.23 -20.22
CA VAL A 375 -5.61 -15.14 -20.69
C VAL A 375 -5.45 -15.79 -22.06
N ARG A 376 -5.98 -17.01 -22.25
CA ARG A 376 -5.94 -17.70 -23.57
C ARG A 376 -6.68 -16.92 -24.65
N ALA A 377 -7.84 -16.34 -24.33
CA ALA A 377 -8.60 -15.53 -25.26
C ALA A 377 -7.84 -14.26 -25.69
N LEU A 378 -7.15 -13.61 -24.75
CA LEU A 378 -6.35 -12.40 -25.01
C LEU A 378 -5.03 -12.69 -25.71
N ALA A 379 -4.40 -13.85 -25.45
CA ALA A 379 -3.16 -14.25 -26.11
C ALA A 379 -3.38 -14.44 -27.62
N GLY A 380 -4.55 -14.92 -28.03
CA GLY A 380 -4.90 -15.10 -29.45
C GLY A 380 -3.92 -16.04 -30.15
N THR A 381 -3.12 -15.51 -31.08
CA THR A 381 -2.09 -16.27 -31.82
C THR A 381 -0.71 -16.22 -31.16
N GLN A 382 -0.55 -15.51 -30.04
CA GLN A 382 0.70 -15.49 -29.29
C GLN A 382 0.97 -16.86 -28.66
N HIS A 383 2.21 -17.33 -28.73
CA HIS A 383 2.63 -18.56 -28.06
C HIS A 383 2.87 -18.28 -26.57
N VAL A 384 1.79 -18.23 -25.80
CA VAL A 384 1.83 -18.13 -24.33
C VAL A 384 1.31 -19.45 -23.75
N GLY A 385 2.13 -20.12 -22.94
CA GLY A 385 1.67 -21.26 -22.16
C GLY A 385 0.76 -20.78 -21.03
N VAL A 386 -0.38 -21.44 -20.85
CA VAL A 386 -1.37 -21.02 -19.85
C VAL A 386 -1.88 -22.21 -19.06
N SER A 387 -1.66 -22.16 -17.75
CA SER A 387 -2.16 -23.15 -16.80
C SER A 387 -2.88 -22.49 -15.62
N SER A 388 -3.71 -23.28 -14.94
CA SER A 388 -4.36 -22.90 -13.68
C SER A 388 -3.95 -23.90 -12.62
N CYS A 389 -3.69 -23.43 -11.40
CA CYS A 389 -3.36 -24.25 -10.26
C CYS A 389 -4.43 -24.12 -9.16
N HIS A 390 -4.42 -25.08 -8.23
CA HIS A 390 -5.31 -25.07 -7.07
C HIS A 390 -4.67 -24.47 -5.82
N SER A 391 -3.34 -24.42 -5.77
CA SER A 391 -2.58 -23.94 -4.61
C SER A 391 -1.33 -23.18 -5.04
N MET A 392 -0.82 -22.36 -4.11
CA MET A 392 0.43 -21.62 -4.30
C MET A 392 1.62 -22.58 -4.50
N ASP A 393 1.68 -23.66 -3.72
CA ASP A 393 2.75 -24.67 -3.82
C ASP A 393 2.82 -25.28 -5.23
N GLU A 394 1.67 -25.68 -5.77
CA GLU A 394 1.59 -26.22 -7.14
C GLU A 394 2.05 -25.20 -8.20
N ALA A 395 1.71 -23.92 -8.01
CA ALA A 395 2.14 -22.85 -8.92
C ALA A 395 3.65 -22.61 -8.83
N LEU A 396 4.22 -22.59 -7.63
CA LEU A 396 5.65 -22.44 -7.38
C LEU A 396 6.43 -23.62 -7.95
N ASP A 397 5.99 -24.86 -7.72
CA ASP A 397 6.64 -26.06 -8.26
C ASP A 397 6.73 -26.03 -9.79
N LYS A 398 5.62 -25.65 -10.45
CA LYS A 398 5.60 -25.47 -11.91
C LYS A 398 6.51 -24.34 -12.37
N ALA A 399 6.52 -23.21 -11.65
CA ALA A 399 7.36 -22.07 -11.99
C ALA A 399 8.86 -22.39 -11.85
N TYR A 400 9.26 -23.09 -10.78
CA TYR A 400 10.63 -23.57 -10.59
C TYR A 400 11.02 -24.65 -11.60
N LEU A 401 10.10 -25.53 -11.97
CA LEU A 401 10.36 -26.49 -13.04
C LEU A 401 10.59 -25.78 -14.37
N TRP A 402 9.72 -24.83 -14.72
CA TRP A 402 9.85 -24.01 -15.92
C TRP A 402 11.19 -23.26 -15.95
N SER A 403 11.61 -22.66 -14.81
CA SER A 403 12.84 -21.89 -14.74
C SER A 403 14.10 -22.73 -14.98
N LYS A 404 14.09 -24.03 -14.62
CA LYS A 404 15.21 -24.96 -14.88
C LYS A 404 15.44 -25.24 -16.38
N TYR A 405 14.44 -25.00 -17.21
CA TYR A 405 14.56 -25.15 -18.67
C TYR A 405 14.89 -23.84 -19.38
N GLN A 406 14.98 -22.73 -18.64
CA GLN A 406 15.44 -21.45 -19.16
C GLN A 406 16.95 -21.31 -18.95
N ALA A 407 17.58 -20.38 -19.68
CA ALA A 407 18.91 -19.91 -19.32
C ALA A 407 18.88 -19.29 -17.89
N ASP A 408 20.03 -19.21 -17.22
CA ASP A 408 20.20 -18.83 -15.79
C ASP A 408 19.64 -17.44 -15.38
N ASP A 409 18.92 -16.74 -16.25
CA ASP A 409 18.41 -15.36 -16.12
C ASP A 409 16.86 -15.26 -16.27
N SER A 410 16.10 -16.28 -15.85
CA SER A 410 14.63 -16.24 -15.92
C SER A 410 13.97 -15.47 -14.76
N LEU A 411 12.85 -14.79 -15.07
CA LEU A 411 12.03 -14.06 -14.11
C LEU A 411 10.71 -14.79 -13.85
N ILE A 412 10.39 -15.00 -12.58
CA ILE A 412 9.06 -15.35 -12.09
C ILE A 412 8.46 -14.10 -11.44
N CYS A 413 7.35 -13.60 -11.98
CA CYS A 413 6.67 -12.42 -11.47
C CYS A 413 5.30 -12.77 -10.88
N VAL A 414 5.03 -12.35 -9.64
CA VAL A 414 3.79 -12.66 -8.92
C VAL A 414 3.01 -11.38 -8.63
N PHE A 415 1.79 -11.26 -9.15
CA PHE A 415 1.00 -10.02 -9.06
C PHE A 415 -0.50 -10.23 -9.23
N GLY A 416 -1.26 -9.13 -9.12
CA GLY A 416 -2.70 -9.07 -9.40
C GLY A 416 -3.58 -8.93 -8.15
N SER A 417 -3.06 -9.32 -6.99
CA SER A 417 -3.74 -9.21 -5.70
C SER A 417 -2.74 -9.19 -4.55
N LEU A 418 -2.97 -8.33 -3.56
CA LEU A 418 -2.18 -8.31 -2.32
C LEU A 418 -2.29 -9.62 -1.53
N TYR A 419 -3.44 -10.30 -1.56
CA TYR A 419 -3.62 -11.61 -0.92
C TYR A 419 -2.65 -12.65 -1.50
N LEU A 420 -2.59 -12.73 -2.83
CA LEU A 420 -1.71 -13.66 -3.55
C LEU A 420 -0.24 -13.39 -3.25
N VAL A 421 0.15 -12.10 -3.27
CA VAL A 421 1.52 -11.64 -2.99
C VAL A 421 1.91 -11.99 -1.55
N GLY A 422 0.99 -11.83 -0.60
CA GLY A 422 1.23 -12.19 0.80
C GLY A 422 1.46 -13.68 0.99
N ASP A 423 0.60 -14.52 0.41
CA ASP A 423 0.75 -15.98 0.49
C ASP A 423 2.08 -16.46 -0.10
N LEU A 424 2.44 -15.97 -1.30
CA LEU A 424 3.72 -16.33 -1.91
C LEU A 424 4.90 -15.87 -1.07
N ARG A 425 4.84 -14.65 -0.52
CA ARG A 425 5.91 -14.11 0.32
C ARG A 425 6.17 -15.03 1.52
N LYS A 426 5.12 -15.53 2.19
CA LYS A 426 5.27 -16.51 3.29
C LYS A 426 6.00 -17.77 2.81
N GLU A 427 5.59 -18.32 1.68
CA GLU A 427 6.17 -19.57 1.15
C GLU A 427 7.63 -19.40 0.74
N VAL A 428 7.99 -18.36 -0.01
CA VAL A 428 9.38 -18.14 -0.44
C VAL A 428 10.34 -18.04 0.74
N PHE A 429 9.93 -17.37 1.83
CA PHE A 429 10.74 -17.32 3.05
C PHE A 429 10.83 -18.67 3.77
N ARG A 430 9.75 -19.48 3.83
CA ARG A 430 9.79 -20.85 4.35
C ARG A 430 10.76 -21.74 3.57
N TYR A 431 10.67 -21.72 2.25
CA TYR A 431 11.56 -22.49 1.36
C TYR A 431 13.03 -22.10 1.53
N SER A 432 13.33 -20.81 1.68
CA SER A 432 14.69 -20.31 1.89
C SER A 432 15.27 -20.75 3.24
N SER A 433 14.46 -20.79 4.29
CA SER A 433 14.87 -21.28 5.62
C SER A 433 15.13 -22.80 5.65
N SER A 434 14.29 -23.60 4.98
CA SER A 434 14.44 -25.08 4.96
C SER A 434 15.67 -25.60 4.21
N LYS A 435 16.27 -24.77 3.33
CA LYS A 435 17.50 -25.13 2.59
C LYS A 435 18.79 -24.76 3.34
N ASN A 436 18.73 -23.84 4.30
CA ASN A 436 19.89 -23.51 5.15
C ASN A 436 20.09 -24.51 6.30
N GLU A 437 19.15 -25.44 6.49
CA GLU A 437 19.23 -26.52 7.49
C GLU A 437 19.66 -27.89 6.91
N ASN A 438 20.01 -27.96 5.62
CA ASN A 438 20.50 -29.19 4.97
C ASN A 438 21.93 -29.08 4.45
#